data_AF-A0AAN7HHA0-F1
#
_entry.id   AF-A0AAN7HHA0-F1
#
_cell.length_a   1.000
_cell.length_b   1.000
_cell.length_c   1.000
_cell.angle_alpha   90.00
_cell.angle_beta   90.00
_cell.angle_gamma   90.00
#
_symmetry.space_group_name_H-M   'P 1'
#
loop_
_entity.id
_entity.type
_entity.pdbx_description
1 polymer ?
#
loop_
_entity_poly.entity_id
_entity_poly.type
_entity_poly.pdbx_seq_one_letter_code
_entity_poly.pdbx_strand_id
1 'polypeptide(L)'
;MTGTGIVKAASIWAGGLLLGLSIPYLPRLSSPRLTSFIGDFPVPDYPFAFPFLKSHTGNTTALAKAPFVCDASHTYRTELVSLEPLVIYIHDLITPAEIASLLETAEPRFAPSQVTKYGRQQQTSDRTSSSAGLPRDDPAVMCVLNRTRSFLGTMLRDGWDEMGPPQLVRYTSGERFNMHHDWFDNLQWAPDGSSRKWNRAASFFAILQDNCTGGETYFPYAKPIVPASPRGEVMWQGNLNQRQSDGTAMKPLWREHEDGGLAFRPVAGNAIFWVNLHANGTGDVRTNHAGLPLDQGLKTAMNIWPRHYYPYE
;
A
#
# COMPACT_ATOMS: atom_id res chain seq x y z
N MET A 1 -11.16 -53.05 -80.40
CA MET A 1 -11.13 -51.88 -81.31
C MET A 1 -11.03 -50.64 -80.45
N THR A 2 -9.99 -49.81 -80.69
CA THR A 2 -9.93 -48.33 -80.52
C THR A 2 -10.58 -47.73 -79.26
N GLY A 3 -9.94 -46.99 -78.35
CA GLY A 3 -8.76 -46.11 -78.39
C GLY A 3 -9.05 -44.96 -77.38
N THR A 4 -8.01 -44.47 -76.70
CA THR A 4 -7.82 -43.12 -76.06
C THR A 4 -9.05 -42.44 -75.41
N GLY A 5 -9.12 -42.07 -74.13
CA GLY A 5 -8.13 -41.61 -73.15
C GLY A 5 -8.74 -40.39 -72.44
N ILE A 6 -8.53 -40.21 -71.13
CA ILE A 6 -8.49 -38.91 -70.40
C ILE A 6 -8.00 -39.20 -68.97
N VAL A 7 -7.03 -38.38 -68.55
CA VAL A 7 -6.36 -38.35 -67.25
C VAL A 7 -7.25 -37.68 -66.21
N LYS A 8 -7.32 -38.21 -64.97
CA LYS A 8 -7.24 -37.41 -63.73
C LYS A 8 -7.10 -38.26 -62.46
N ALA A 9 -6.00 -37.95 -61.77
CA ALA A 9 -5.60 -38.15 -60.38
C ALA A 9 -6.50 -38.95 -59.42
N ALA A 10 -5.86 -39.93 -58.78
CA ALA A 10 -6.35 -40.75 -57.69
C ALA A 10 -6.65 -39.96 -56.42
N SER A 11 -7.84 -40.17 -55.87
CA SER A 11 -8.22 -39.82 -54.50
C SER A 11 -8.13 -41.08 -53.64
N ILE A 12 -7.08 -41.19 -52.84
CA ILE A 12 -6.96 -42.20 -51.79
C ILE A 12 -7.28 -41.52 -50.46
N TRP A 13 -8.36 -41.97 -49.84
CA TRP A 13 -8.76 -41.65 -48.49
C TRP A 13 -7.77 -42.24 -47.49
N ALA A 14 -7.11 -41.39 -46.70
CA ALA A 14 -6.40 -41.79 -45.49
C ALA A 14 -7.21 -41.28 -44.28
N GLY A 15 -7.98 -42.18 -43.68
CA GLY A 15 -8.61 -41.96 -42.37
C GLY A 15 -7.54 -42.01 -41.29
N GLY A 16 -7.07 -40.84 -40.87
CA GLY A 16 -6.17 -40.67 -39.72
C GLY A 16 -6.95 -40.74 -38.41
N LEU A 17 -6.63 -41.75 -37.61
CA LEU A 17 -7.08 -41.97 -36.25
C LEU A 17 -6.57 -40.84 -35.33
N LEU A 18 -7.43 -39.89 -34.92
CA LEU A 18 -7.12 -38.93 -33.86
C LEU A 18 -7.60 -39.50 -32.52
N LEU A 19 -6.64 -39.97 -31.73
CA LEU A 19 -6.82 -40.24 -30.31
C LEU A 19 -7.14 -38.93 -29.58
N GLY A 20 -8.42 -38.73 -29.26
CA GLY A 20 -8.88 -37.68 -28.38
C GLY A 20 -8.41 -37.97 -26.95
N LEU A 21 -7.32 -37.32 -26.53
CA LEU A 21 -7.00 -37.16 -25.12
C LEU A 21 -7.98 -36.13 -24.54
N SER A 22 -9.07 -36.62 -23.97
CA SER A 22 -9.98 -35.84 -23.15
C SER A 22 -9.26 -35.43 -21.86
N ILE A 23 -8.71 -34.21 -21.84
CA ILE A 23 -8.34 -33.54 -20.59
C ILE A 23 -9.65 -33.14 -19.91
N PRO A 24 -9.98 -33.62 -18.69
CA PRO A 24 -11.15 -33.15 -17.99
C PRO A 24 -10.96 -31.68 -17.66
N TYR A 25 -11.79 -30.85 -18.30
CA TYR A 25 -11.98 -29.45 -17.99
C TYR A 25 -12.52 -29.35 -16.56
N LEU A 26 -11.61 -29.33 -15.58
CA LEU A 26 -11.92 -28.87 -14.24
C LEU A 26 -12.26 -27.38 -14.36
N PRO A 27 -13.50 -26.95 -14.06
CA PRO A 27 -13.73 -25.54 -13.88
C PRO A 27 -12.86 -25.14 -12.68
N ARG A 28 -11.79 -24.37 -12.91
CA ARG A 28 -11.20 -23.58 -11.84
C ARG A 28 -12.35 -22.80 -11.26
N LEU A 29 -12.77 -23.21 -10.05
CA LEU A 29 -13.65 -22.45 -9.19
C LEU A 29 -13.12 -21.02 -9.25
N SER A 30 -13.87 -20.17 -9.94
CA SER A 30 -13.74 -18.73 -9.86
C SER A 30 -13.91 -18.41 -8.39
N SER A 31 -12.79 -18.18 -7.71
CA SER A 31 -12.82 -17.59 -6.38
C SER A 31 -13.69 -16.33 -6.53
N PRO A 32 -14.77 -16.17 -5.74
CA PRO A 32 -15.57 -14.96 -5.84
C PRO A 32 -14.60 -13.80 -5.62
N ARG A 33 -14.56 -12.85 -6.57
CA ARG A 33 -13.75 -11.63 -6.43
C ARG A 33 -14.23 -10.89 -5.19
N LEU A 34 -13.60 -11.22 -4.07
CA LEU A 34 -13.73 -10.57 -2.78
C LEU A 34 -12.69 -9.46 -2.78
N THR A 35 -12.91 -8.44 -3.59
CA THR A 35 -12.04 -7.28 -3.60
C THR A 35 -12.46 -6.37 -2.44
N SER A 36 -11.80 -6.54 -1.30
CA SER A 36 -11.87 -5.61 -0.18
C SER A 36 -10.87 -4.48 -0.44
N PHE A 37 -11.32 -3.23 -0.43
CA PHE A 37 -10.42 -2.07 -0.56
C PHE A 37 -10.56 -1.16 0.65
N ILE A 38 -9.53 -0.39 0.98
CA ILE A 38 -9.64 0.58 2.06
C ILE A 38 -10.47 1.78 1.60
N GLY A 39 -11.63 2.01 2.23
CA GLY A 39 -12.38 3.25 2.02
C GLY A 39 -11.69 4.46 2.65
N ASP A 40 -11.92 5.66 2.11
CA ASP A 40 -11.44 6.88 2.76
C ASP A 40 -12.17 7.04 4.11
N PHE A 41 -11.41 7.15 5.20
CA PHE A 41 -11.99 7.42 6.51
C PHE A 41 -12.45 8.88 6.53
N PRO A 42 -13.71 9.17 6.87
CA PRO A 42 -14.13 10.55 7.04
C PRO A 42 -13.33 11.17 8.19
N VAL A 43 -12.57 12.21 7.90
CA VAL A 43 -12.13 13.16 8.92
C VAL A 43 -13.35 14.04 9.17
N PRO A 44 -13.94 14.08 10.38
CA PRO A 44 -15.07 14.98 10.62
C PRO A 44 -14.58 16.43 10.51
N ASP A 45 -15.09 17.18 9.53
CA ASP A 45 -14.85 18.62 9.33
C ASP A 45 -15.67 19.49 10.31
N TYR A 46 -15.78 19.11 11.58
CA TYR A 46 -16.51 19.91 12.57
C TYR A 46 -15.59 20.40 13.69
N PRO A 47 -15.58 21.71 14.00
CA PRO A 47 -14.99 22.19 15.24
C PRO A 47 -15.84 21.61 16.38
N PHE A 48 -15.28 20.73 17.18
CA PHE A 48 -15.94 20.20 18.37
C PHE A 48 -16.15 21.33 19.39
N ALA A 49 -17.29 22.03 19.30
CA ALA A 49 -17.83 22.77 20.41
C ALA A 49 -18.41 21.76 21.41
N PHE A 50 -17.69 21.49 22.50
CA PHE A 50 -18.22 20.70 23.61
C PHE A 50 -19.40 21.45 24.26
N PRO A 51 -20.61 20.87 24.33
CA PRO A 51 -21.65 21.42 25.19
C PRO A 51 -21.27 21.13 26.64
N PHE A 52 -20.91 22.20 27.37
CA PHE A 52 -20.94 22.31 28.83
C PHE A 52 -20.55 21.06 29.64
N LEU A 53 -19.26 20.84 29.82
CA LEU A 53 -18.74 20.29 31.07
C LEU A 53 -18.35 21.46 31.96
N LYS A 54 -19.09 21.64 33.08
CA LYS A 54 -18.71 22.57 34.13
C LYS A 54 -17.32 22.16 34.65
N SER A 55 -16.32 22.96 34.26
CA SER A 55 -14.95 22.90 34.76
C SER A 55 -14.97 23.10 36.28
N HIS A 56 -14.61 22.06 37.03
CA HIS A 56 -14.02 22.27 38.34
C HIS A 56 -12.67 22.97 38.14
N THR A 57 -12.59 24.19 38.67
CA THR A 57 -11.43 25.07 38.63
C THR A 57 -10.22 24.43 39.31
N GLY A 58 -9.41 23.71 38.53
CA GLY A 58 -8.01 23.44 38.82
C GLY A 58 -7.17 24.31 37.90
N ASN A 59 -6.53 25.34 38.46
CA ASN A 59 -5.59 26.21 37.74
C ASN A 59 -4.39 25.38 37.28
N THR A 60 -4.45 24.82 36.08
CA THR A 60 -3.27 24.38 35.34
C THR A 60 -3.21 25.24 34.09
N THR A 61 -2.29 26.20 34.09
CA THR A 61 -1.87 26.90 32.89
C THR A 61 -1.24 25.86 31.96
N ALA A 62 -2.06 25.25 31.10
CA ALA A 62 -1.57 24.46 29.98
C ALA A 62 -0.78 25.42 29.09
N LEU A 63 0.55 25.34 29.16
CA LEU A 63 1.44 26.07 28.28
C LEU A 63 1.04 25.70 26.85
N ALA A 64 0.61 26.67 26.04
CA ALA A 64 0.28 26.42 24.64
C ALA A 64 1.49 25.78 23.95
N LYS A 65 1.32 24.55 23.45
CA LYS A 65 2.38 23.81 22.77
C LYS A 65 2.85 24.63 21.57
N ALA A 66 4.16 24.79 21.43
CA ALA A 66 4.73 25.46 20.26
C ALA A 66 4.28 24.74 18.97
N PRO A 67 3.99 25.47 17.89
CA PRO A 67 3.56 24.87 16.64
C PRO A 67 4.66 23.95 16.09
N PHE A 68 4.27 22.82 15.51
CA PHE A 68 5.21 21.90 14.84
C PHE A 68 5.85 22.60 13.64
N VAL A 69 7.16 22.43 13.46
CA VAL A 69 7.94 23.03 12.36
C VAL A 69 8.58 21.92 11.54
N CYS A 70 8.36 21.93 10.23
CA CYS A 70 9.00 20.98 9.32
C CYS A 70 10.52 21.15 9.35
N ASP A 71 11.25 20.04 9.47
CA ASP A 71 12.69 20.03 9.19
C ASP A 71 12.91 20.00 7.66
N ALA A 72 13.21 21.16 7.10
CA ALA A 72 13.49 21.31 5.67
C ALA A 72 14.86 20.71 5.25
N SER A 73 15.74 20.40 6.20
CA SER A 73 17.05 19.79 5.93
C SER A 73 16.99 18.27 5.88
N HIS A 74 15.86 17.67 6.27
CA HIS A 74 15.67 16.24 6.31
C HIS A 74 15.82 15.60 4.92
N THR A 75 16.61 14.54 4.84
CA THR A 75 16.84 13.78 3.61
C THR A 75 16.49 12.31 3.81
N TYR A 76 16.12 11.63 2.73
CA TYR A 76 15.77 10.23 2.73
C TYR A 76 16.49 9.51 1.58
N ARG A 77 16.62 8.19 1.67
CA ARG A 77 17.23 7.37 0.62
C ARG A 77 16.23 6.37 0.07
N THR A 78 16.48 5.89 -1.14
CA THR A 78 15.58 4.94 -1.82
C THR A 78 16.35 3.73 -2.31
N GLU A 79 15.68 2.58 -2.30
CA GLU A 79 16.14 1.33 -2.87
C GLU A 79 15.06 0.80 -3.81
N LEU A 80 15.45 0.56 -5.06
CA LEU A 80 14.59 -0.10 -6.03
C LEU A 80 14.59 -1.60 -5.71
N VAL A 81 13.47 -2.14 -5.23
CA VAL A 81 13.38 -3.54 -4.77
C VAL A 81 12.82 -4.43 -5.86
N SER A 82 11.74 -4.02 -6.52
CA SER A 82 11.10 -4.76 -7.61
C SER A 82 10.80 -3.80 -8.76
N LEU A 83 10.98 -4.28 -10.00
CA LEU A 83 10.56 -3.55 -11.21
C LEU A 83 9.12 -3.88 -11.62
N GLU A 84 8.67 -5.11 -11.35
CA GLU A 84 7.39 -5.63 -11.81
C GLU A 84 6.69 -6.46 -10.71
N PRO A 85 5.71 -5.88 -9.98
CA PRO A 85 5.33 -4.47 -10.00
C PRO A 85 6.45 -3.59 -9.41
N LEU A 86 6.42 -2.29 -9.72
CA LEU A 86 7.38 -1.35 -9.13
C LEU A 86 7.18 -1.30 -7.62
N VAL A 87 8.21 -1.69 -6.87
CA VAL A 87 8.28 -1.52 -5.42
C VAL A 87 9.59 -0.83 -5.07
N ILE A 88 9.48 0.32 -4.42
CA ILE A 88 10.61 1.11 -3.92
C ILE A 88 10.54 1.11 -2.40
N TYR A 89 11.64 0.76 -1.76
CA TYR A 89 11.80 0.93 -0.32
C TYR A 89 12.42 2.29 -0.05
N ILE A 90 11.92 3.01 0.95
CA ILE A 90 12.32 4.38 1.28
C ILE A 90 12.79 4.41 2.73
N HIS A 91 14.05 4.79 2.94
CA HIS A 91 14.66 4.90 4.25
C HIS A 91 14.46 6.30 4.81
N ASP A 92 14.10 6.38 6.08
CA ASP A 92 13.98 7.65 6.80
C ASP A 92 13.01 8.62 6.10
N LEU A 93 11.88 8.13 5.58
CA LEU A 93 10.87 9.01 4.94
C LEU A 93 10.24 9.97 5.96
N ILE A 94 10.00 9.50 7.19
CA ILE A 94 9.35 10.27 8.27
C ILE A 94 10.33 10.39 9.44
N THR A 95 10.52 11.60 9.95
CA THR A 95 11.43 11.84 11.08
C THR A 95 10.83 11.41 12.42
N PRO A 96 11.65 11.15 13.46
CA PRO A 96 11.13 10.88 14.81
C PRO A 96 10.22 11.99 15.37
N ALA A 97 10.50 13.26 15.04
CA ALA A 97 9.68 14.38 15.46
C ALA A 97 8.31 14.38 14.76
N GLU A 98 8.28 14.10 13.44
CA GLU A 98 7.04 13.94 12.68
C GLU A 98 6.24 12.75 13.21
N ILE A 99 6.87 11.60 13.48
CA ILE A 99 6.21 10.42 14.07
C ILE A 99 5.50 10.79 15.38
N ALA A 100 6.20 11.48 16.29
CA ALA A 100 5.62 11.87 17.57
C ALA A 100 4.40 12.78 17.40
N SER A 101 4.48 13.78 16.51
CA SER A 101 3.37 14.70 16.23
C SER A 101 2.19 13.99 15.58
N LEU A 102 2.44 13.10 14.60
CA LEU A 102 1.39 12.35 13.90
C LEU A 102 0.65 11.40 14.84
N LEU A 103 1.37 10.72 15.74
CA LEU A 103 0.76 9.83 16.74
C LEU A 103 -0.10 10.60 17.74
N GLU A 104 0.37 11.75 18.23
CA GLU A 104 -0.40 12.60 19.13
C GLU A 104 -1.69 13.11 18.47
N THR A 105 -1.62 13.55 17.21
CA THR A 105 -2.80 13.93 16.43
C THR A 105 -3.74 12.73 16.23
N ALA A 106 -3.22 11.54 15.97
CA ALA A 106 -4.06 10.37 15.70
C ALA A 106 -4.69 9.73 16.96
N GLU A 107 -4.05 9.81 18.13
CA GLU A 107 -4.44 9.03 19.31
C GLU A 107 -5.93 9.14 19.69
N PRO A 108 -6.55 10.34 19.79
CA PRO A 108 -7.97 10.44 20.11
C PRO A 108 -8.91 10.06 18.96
N ARG A 109 -8.38 9.78 17.76
CA ARG A 109 -9.13 9.51 16.52
C ARG A 109 -9.14 8.05 16.12
N PHE A 110 -8.38 7.18 16.80
CA PHE A 110 -8.38 5.74 16.47
C PHE A 110 -9.74 5.10 16.73
N ALA A 111 -10.26 4.44 15.71
CA ALA A 111 -11.48 3.62 15.76
C ALA A 111 -11.26 2.32 14.96
N PRO A 112 -12.08 1.27 15.16
CA PRO A 112 -11.95 0.04 14.39
C PRO A 112 -12.01 0.30 12.87
N SER A 113 -11.11 -0.34 12.11
CA SER A 113 -10.98 -0.11 10.67
C SER A 113 -12.17 -0.64 9.90
N GLN A 114 -12.48 0.01 8.78
CA GLN A 114 -13.53 -0.40 7.86
C GLN A 114 -12.92 -0.71 6.49
N VAL A 115 -13.53 -1.63 5.75
CA VAL A 115 -13.22 -1.92 4.35
C VAL A 115 -14.44 -1.65 3.50
N THR A 116 -14.24 -1.17 2.27
CA THR A 116 -15.30 -1.06 1.29
C THR A 116 -15.44 -2.39 0.56
N LYS A 117 -16.61 -3.01 0.69
CA LYS A 117 -16.99 -4.23 -0.04
C LYS A 117 -18.35 -4.00 -0.67
N TYR A 118 -18.50 -4.33 -1.95
CA TYR A 118 -19.73 -4.08 -2.70
C TYR A 118 -20.23 -2.62 -2.62
N GLY A 119 -19.29 -1.66 -2.60
CA GLY A 119 -19.60 -0.23 -2.54
C GLY A 119 -20.06 0.29 -1.16
N ARG A 120 -20.00 -0.52 -0.10
CA ARG A 120 -20.33 -0.10 1.27
C ARG A 120 -19.14 -0.28 2.19
N GLN A 121 -18.90 0.69 3.07
CA GLN A 121 -17.96 0.52 4.18
C GLN A 121 -18.57 -0.44 5.20
N GLN A 122 -17.80 -1.44 5.59
CA GLN A 122 -18.20 -2.45 6.57
C GLN A 122 -16.98 -2.89 7.39
N GLN A 123 -17.21 -3.15 8.68
CA GLN A 123 -16.25 -3.93 9.47
C GLN A 123 -16.30 -5.38 8.98
N THR A 124 -15.14 -5.98 8.77
CA THR A 124 -15.04 -7.36 8.28
C THR A 124 -13.91 -8.07 8.99
N SER A 125 -13.95 -9.40 8.96
CA SER A 125 -12.79 -10.23 9.32
C SER A 125 -11.58 -10.01 8.40
N ASP A 126 -11.76 -9.31 7.28
CA ASP A 126 -10.68 -9.06 6.33
C ASP A 126 -9.66 -8.06 6.88
N ARG A 127 -10.08 -7.18 7.78
CA ARG A 127 -9.21 -6.19 8.42
C ARG A 127 -9.59 -6.00 9.88
N THR A 128 -8.70 -6.38 10.78
CA THR A 128 -8.95 -6.33 12.22
C THR A 128 -8.25 -5.18 12.94
N SER A 129 -7.55 -4.31 12.21
CA SER A 129 -6.82 -3.15 12.75
C SER A 129 -7.72 -2.02 13.26
N SER A 130 -7.14 -1.04 13.94
CA SER A 130 -7.74 0.30 14.15
C SER A 130 -7.18 1.31 13.13
N SER A 131 -7.95 2.35 12.79
CA SER A 131 -7.56 3.42 11.86
C SER A 131 -7.92 4.79 12.41
N ALA A 132 -7.16 5.81 12.01
CA ALA A 132 -7.42 7.22 12.29
C ALA A 132 -7.15 8.05 11.04
N GLY A 133 -8.12 8.86 10.62
CA GLY A 133 -7.91 9.89 9.59
C GLY A 133 -7.11 11.05 10.17
N LEU A 134 -6.19 11.60 9.38
CA LEU A 134 -5.38 12.75 9.78
C LEU A 134 -5.86 14.03 9.07
N PRO A 135 -5.99 15.17 9.77
CA PRO A 135 -6.29 16.46 9.15
C PRO A 135 -5.18 16.85 8.15
N ARG A 136 -5.56 17.32 6.96
CA ARG A 136 -4.59 17.67 5.91
C ARG A 136 -3.81 18.93 6.22
N ASP A 137 -4.38 19.82 7.01
CA ASP A 137 -3.84 21.11 7.45
C ASP A 137 -2.98 20.99 8.71
N ASP A 138 -2.87 19.80 9.31
CA ASP A 138 -1.90 19.53 10.37
C ASP A 138 -0.47 19.75 9.84
N PRO A 139 0.37 20.56 10.51
CA PRO A 139 1.69 20.90 9.99
C PRO A 139 2.59 19.69 9.73
N ALA A 140 2.58 18.66 10.61
CA ALA A 140 3.39 17.46 10.42
C ALA A 140 2.88 16.63 9.24
N VAL A 141 1.56 16.55 9.08
CA VAL A 141 0.92 15.91 7.91
C VAL A 141 1.36 16.62 6.62
N MET A 142 1.31 17.94 6.59
CA MET A 142 1.75 18.72 5.43
C MET A 142 3.22 18.47 5.09
N CYS A 143 4.12 18.36 6.07
CA CYS A 143 5.54 18.05 5.81
C CYS A 143 5.68 16.72 5.06
N VAL A 144 5.01 15.66 5.53
CA VAL A 144 5.08 14.32 4.94
C VAL A 144 4.39 14.27 3.57
N LEU A 145 3.23 14.93 3.41
CA LEU A 145 2.53 14.99 2.13
C LEU A 145 3.33 15.76 1.07
N ASN A 146 3.99 16.87 1.44
CA ASN A 146 4.84 17.61 0.51
C ASN A 146 6.07 16.80 0.09
N ARG A 147 6.68 16.07 1.03
CA ARG A 147 7.83 15.18 0.75
C ARG A 147 7.45 14.05 -0.20
N THR A 148 6.31 13.38 0.04
CA THR A 148 5.80 12.31 -0.82
C THR A 148 5.29 12.84 -2.17
N ARG A 149 4.70 14.04 -2.22
CA ARG A 149 4.35 14.70 -3.49
C ARG A 149 5.57 14.98 -4.35
N SER A 150 6.67 15.44 -3.74
CA SER A 150 7.95 15.67 -4.42
C SER A 150 8.55 14.37 -4.96
N PHE A 151 8.52 13.29 -4.17
CA PHE A 151 8.95 11.95 -4.60
C PHE A 151 8.26 11.48 -5.88
N LEU A 152 6.96 11.73 -6.02
CA LEU A 152 6.17 11.31 -7.19
C LEU A 152 6.56 12.00 -8.50
N GLY A 153 7.31 13.10 -8.44
CA GLY A 153 7.70 13.88 -9.62
C GLY A 153 6.50 14.23 -10.50
N THR A 154 6.55 13.81 -11.76
CA THR A 154 5.53 14.11 -12.78
C THR A 154 4.35 13.13 -12.80
N MET A 155 4.27 12.19 -11.86
CA MET A 155 3.19 11.19 -11.84
C MET A 155 1.80 11.82 -11.63
N LEU A 156 1.73 12.95 -10.93
CA LEU A 156 0.48 13.69 -10.70
C LEU A 156 0.52 15.04 -11.42
N ARG A 157 -0.62 15.45 -11.98
CA ARG A 157 -0.81 16.78 -12.57
C ARG A 157 -1.16 17.81 -11.51
N ASP A 158 -0.36 18.87 -11.43
CA ASP A 158 -0.61 19.95 -10.48
C ASP A 158 -1.94 20.66 -10.76
N GLY A 159 -2.70 20.92 -9.69
CA GLY A 159 -4.02 21.55 -9.76
C GLY A 159 -5.15 20.64 -10.27
N TRP A 160 -4.85 19.39 -10.67
CA TRP A 160 -5.86 18.44 -11.15
C TRP A 160 -5.91 17.17 -10.32
N ASP A 161 -4.74 16.55 -10.11
CA ASP A 161 -4.56 15.39 -9.24
C ASP A 161 -4.23 15.85 -7.81
N GLU A 162 -4.45 14.99 -6.81
CA GLU A 162 -4.20 15.36 -5.42
C GLU A 162 -3.51 14.24 -4.64
N MET A 163 -2.79 14.63 -3.60
CA MET A 163 -2.45 13.69 -2.52
C MET A 163 -3.73 13.43 -1.71
N GLY A 164 -4.21 12.19 -1.62
CA GLY A 164 -5.37 11.85 -0.79
C GLY A 164 -5.15 12.13 0.70
N PRO A 165 -6.22 12.14 1.53
CA PRO A 165 -6.06 12.33 2.97
C PRO A 165 -5.32 11.12 3.54
N PRO A 166 -4.24 11.30 4.32
CA PRO A 166 -3.53 10.17 4.87
C PRO A 166 -4.29 9.54 6.02
N GLN A 167 -4.05 8.26 6.22
CA GLN A 167 -4.70 7.46 7.27
C GLN A 167 -3.63 6.75 8.09
N LEU A 168 -3.66 6.91 9.42
CA LEU A 168 -2.93 6.00 10.30
C LEU A 168 -3.71 4.71 10.50
N VAL A 169 -2.96 3.63 10.61
CA VAL A 169 -3.46 2.27 10.84
C VAL A 169 -2.63 1.64 11.94
N ARG A 170 -3.29 0.99 12.89
CA ARG A 170 -2.67 0.41 14.08
C ARG A 170 -3.08 -1.05 14.21
N TYR A 171 -2.07 -1.91 14.38
CA TYR A 171 -2.20 -3.34 14.57
C TYR A 171 -1.63 -3.72 15.93
N THR A 172 -2.33 -4.59 16.64
CA THR A 172 -1.90 -5.26 17.86
C THR A 172 -1.77 -6.78 17.62
N SER A 173 -1.34 -7.54 18.63
CA SER A 173 -1.14 -8.99 18.52
C SER A 173 -2.36 -9.72 17.94
N GLY A 174 -2.13 -10.55 16.92
CA GLY A 174 -3.14 -11.30 16.18
C GLY A 174 -3.88 -10.51 15.09
N GLU A 175 -3.78 -9.17 15.07
CA GLU A 175 -4.42 -8.35 14.05
C GLU A 175 -3.66 -8.41 12.73
N ARG A 176 -4.41 -8.33 11.62
CA ARG A 176 -3.89 -8.47 10.26
C ARG A 176 -4.74 -7.68 9.26
N PHE A 177 -4.26 -7.64 8.03
CA PHE A 177 -5.07 -7.25 6.88
C PHE A 177 -4.88 -8.30 5.78
N ASN A 178 -5.98 -8.97 5.44
CA ASN A 178 -6.03 -9.95 4.37
C ASN A 178 -5.60 -9.34 3.03
N MET A 179 -5.32 -10.24 2.08
CA MET A 179 -4.87 -9.91 0.75
C MET A 179 -5.84 -8.97 0.01
N HIS A 180 -5.33 -7.84 -0.49
CA HIS A 180 -6.12 -6.80 -1.16
C HIS A 180 -5.28 -5.98 -2.14
N HIS A 181 -5.95 -5.10 -2.90
CA HIS A 181 -5.32 -4.00 -3.59
C HIS A 181 -5.73 -2.67 -2.97
N ASP A 182 -5.03 -1.60 -3.34
CA ASP A 182 -5.39 -0.25 -2.91
C ASP A 182 -6.25 0.50 -3.93
N TRP A 183 -6.14 0.17 -5.22
CA TRP A 183 -6.94 0.77 -6.30
C TRP A 183 -8.37 0.21 -6.32
N PHE A 184 -9.33 0.93 -6.88
CA PHE A 184 -10.73 0.50 -6.98
C PHE A 184 -11.04 -0.14 -8.34
N ASP A 185 -11.82 -1.23 -8.34
CA ASP A 185 -12.32 -1.85 -9.59
C ASP A 185 -13.13 -0.86 -10.45
N ASN A 186 -13.92 0.00 -9.79
CA ASN A 186 -14.66 1.08 -10.42
C ASN A 186 -14.11 2.41 -9.93
N LEU A 187 -13.96 3.37 -10.86
CA LEU A 187 -13.54 4.73 -10.50
C LEU A 187 -14.51 5.33 -9.47
N GLN A 188 -13.95 6.02 -8.49
CA GLN A 188 -14.70 6.69 -7.43
C GLN A 188 -15.10 8.10 -7.88
N TRP A 189 -16.23 8.60 -7.40
CA TRP A 189 -16.63 9.99 -7.66
C TRP A 189 -15.79 10.96 -6.83
N ALA A 190 -15.47 12.11 -7.42
CA ALA A 190 -14.81 13.19 -6.73
C ALA A 190 -15.69 13.71 -5.57
N PRO A 191 -15.11 13.97 -4.38
CA PRO A 191 -15.87 14.46 -3.23
C PRO A 191 -16.20 15.97 -3.31
N ASP A 192 -15.72 16.67 -4.33
CA ASP A 192 -15.88 18.12 -4.54
C ASP A 192 -17.20 18.50 -5.24
N GLY A 193 -18.10 17.54 -5.45
CA GLY A 193 -19.35 17.73 -6.17
C GLY A 193 -19.19 17.84 -7.70
N SER A 194 -17.96 17.75 -8.21
CA SER A 194 -17.72 17.65 -9.65
C SER A 194 -18.08 16.26 -10.17
N SER A 195 -18.30 16.15 -11.48
CA SER A 195 -18.50 14.85 -12.15
C SER A 195 -17.19 14.14 -12.47
N ARG A 196 -16.07 14.57 -11.90
CA ARG A 196 -14.78 13.90 -12.10
C ARG A 196 -14.80 12.57 -11.36
N LYS A 197 -14.11 11.59 -11.93
CA LYS A 197 -13.88 10.31 -11.27
C LYS A 197 -12.39 10.12 -11.02
N TRP A 198 -12.03 9.31 -10.03
CA TRP A 198 -10.65 9.10 -9.64
C TRP A 198 -10.37 7.66 -9.22
N ASN A 199 -9.09 7.32 -9.22
CA ASN A 199 -8.58 6.10 -8.61
C ASN A 199 -7.24 6.39 -7.91
N ARG A 200 -6.76 5.49 -7.06
CA ARG A 200 -5.48 5.65 -6.37
C ARG A 200 -4.35 5.29 -7.31
N ALA A 201 -3.54 6.27 -7.70
CA ALA A 201 -2.47 6.10 -8.68
C ALA A 201 -1.30 5.28 -8.12
N ALA A 202 -1.01 5.46 -6.84
CA ALA A 202 0.09 4.84 -6.12
C ALA A 202 -0.25 4.70 -4.64
N SER A 203 0.65 4.09 -3.88
CA SER A 203 0.56 4.00 -2.42
C SER A 203 1.92 4.22 -1.79
N PHE A 204 1.92 4.90 -0.65
CA PHE A 204 3.00 4.84 0.33
C PHE A 204 2.48 4.19 1.60
N PHE A 205 3.28 3.30 2.16
CA PHE A 205 3.03 2.69 3.46
C PHE A 205 4.22 2.97 4.38
N ALA A 206 4.11 4.00 5.21
CA ALA A 206 5.19 4.45 6.09
C ALA A 206 4.98 3.94 7.52
N ILE A 207 6.02 3.41 8.17
CA ILE A 207 5.93 2.84 9.52
C ILE A 207 6.26 3.92 10.54
N LEU A 208 5.41 4.07 11.56
CA LEU A 208 5.58 5.03 12.65
C LEU A 208 6.01 4.34 13.95
N GLN A 209 5.48 3.14 14.21
CA GLN A 209 5.86 2.32 15.36
C GLN A 209 6.08 0.88 14.91
N ASP A 210 7.15 0.26 15.38
CA ASP A 210 7.66 -1.04 14.96
C ASP A 210 8.05 -1.95 16.13
N ASN A 211 7.62 -1.64 17.36
CA ASN A 211 7.86 -2.46 18.55
C ASN A 211 6.98 -3.73 18.52
N CYS A 212 7.25 -4.60 17.55
CA CYS A 212 6.48 -5.79 17.24
C CYS A 212 7.35 -6.91 16.65
N THR A 213 6.82 -8.13 16.70
CA THR A 213 7.33 -9.29 15.96
C THR A 213 6.29 -9.76 14.96
N GLY A 214 6.74 -10.25 13.81
CA GLY A 214 5.86 -10.48 12.66
C GLY A 214 5.38 -9.16 12.05
N GLY A 215 4.18 -9.16 11.49
CA GLY A 215 3.56 -7.95 10.98
C GLY A 215 4.19 -7.40 9.70
N GLU A 216 4.87 -8.22 8.90
CA GLU A 216 5.43 -7.77 7.63
C GLU A 216 4.34 -7.32 6.64
N THR A 217 4.68 -6.42 5.73
CA THR A 217 3.86 -6.14 4.56
C THR A 217 4.26 -7.10 3.45
N TYR A 218 3.34 -7.93 2.99
CA TYR A 218 3.59 -9.03 2.07
C TYR A 218 3.05 -8.75 0.67
N PHE A 219 3.89 -8.94 -0.37
CA PHE A 219 3.57 -8.83 -1.78
C PHE A 219 3.85 -10.16 -2.51
N PRO A 220 2.84 -11.00 -2.79
CA PRO A 220 3.01 -12.31 -3.43
C PRO A 220 3.63 -12.27 -4.84
N TYR A 221 3.45 -11.17 -5.57
CA TYR A 221 3.90 -11.08 -6.97
C TYR A 221 5.15 -10.21 -7.16
N ALA A 222 5.63 -9.54 -6.12
CA ALA A 222 6.87 -8.77 -6.19
C ALA A 222 8.08 -9.70 -6.21
N LYS A 223 9.07 -9.36 -7.05
CA LYS A 223 10.31 -10.11 -7.18
C LYS A 223 11.50 -9.18 -6.99
N PRO A 224 12.51 -9.59 -6.23
CA PRO A 224 13.63 -8.71 -5.95
C PRO A 224 14.51 -8.60 -7.20
N ILE A 225 15.01 -7.39 -7.51
CA ILE A 225 15.93 -7.15 -8.63
C ILE A 225 17.26 -7.86 -8.40
N VAL A 226 17.72 -7.84 -7.16
CA VAL A 226 18.88 -8.59 -6.69
C VAL A 226 18.43 -9.54 -5.58
N PRO A 227 18.93 -10.77 -5.51
CA PRO A 227 18.61 -11.67 -4.39
C PRO A 227 18.88 -11.00 -3.05
N ALA A 228 18.09 -11.34 -2.02
CA ALA A 228 18.37 -10.90 -0.66
C ALA A 228 19.81 -11.30 -0.27
N SER A 229 20.60 -10.36 0.28
CA SER A 229 22.01 -10.62 0.61
C SER A 229 22.13 -11.86 1.50
N PRO A 230 22.92 -12.89 1.11
CA PRO A 230 23.11 -14.11 1.90
C PRO A 230 23.69 -13.86 3.31
N ARG A 231 24.23 -12.67 3.56
CA ARG A 231 24.88 -12.27 4.82
C ARG A 231 24.05 -11.29 5.66
N GLY A 232 22.79 -11.05 5.31
CA GLY A 232 21.97 -10.04 5.98
C GLY A 232 22.55 -8.63 5.82
N GLU A 233 23.31 -8.40 4.74
CA GLU A 233 23.96 -7.12 4.53
C GLU A 233 22.89 -6.04 4.30
N VAL A 234 23.07 -4.95 5.04
CA VAL A 234 22.43 -3.66 4.82
C VAL A 234 22.72 -3.28 3.38
N MET A 235 21.74 -3.42 2.49
CA MET A 235 21.88 -2.93 1.12
C MET A 235 22.32 -1.45 1.21
N TRP A 236 23.47 -1.17 0.59
CA TRP A 236 24.19 0.10 0.56
C TRP A 236 24.82 0.62 1.88
N GLN A 237 25.92 0.00 2.30
CA GLN A 237 26.98 0.69 3.07
C GLN A 237 27.88 1.48 2.11
N GLY A 238 27.47 2.69 1.75
CA GLY A 238 28.36 3.66 1.13
C GLY A 238 29.53 3.99 2.06
N ASN A 239 30.72 3.59 1.64
CA ASN A 239 32.05 3.68 2.29
C ASN A 239 32.42 2.59 3.30
N LEU A 240 33.46 1.84 2.91
CA LEU A 240 34.32 1.01 3.73
C LEU A 240 34.69 1.78 5.02
N ASN A 241 34.46 1.14 6.16
CA ASN A 241 34.68 1.63 7.52
C ASN A 241 33.49 2.41 8.11
N GLN A 242 32.46 1.70 8.61
CA GLN A 242 32.06 1.82 10.02
C GLN A 242 30.87 0.93 10.41
N ARG A 243 31.02 0.40 11.63
CA ARG A 243 30.04 -0.26 12.51
C ARG A 243 29.69 -1.71 12.21
N GLN A 244 30.62 -2.58 12.65
CA GLN A 244 30.24 -3.61 13.62
C GLN A 244 29.46 -2.95 14.76
N SER A 245 28.18 -3.28 14.90
CA SER A 245 27.43 -3.08 16.14
C SER A 245 26.81 -4.40 16.52
N ASP A 246 27.45 -5.04 17.50
CA ASP A 246 26.88 -5.97 18.47
C ASP A 246 26.07 -7.15 17.92
N GLY A 247 26.75 -8.30 17.72
CA GLY A 247 26.34 -9.68 18.10
C GLY A 247 24.96 -10.25 17.73
N THR A 248 24.05 -9.43 17.25
CA THR A 248 22.70 -9.72 16.84
C THR A 248 22.72 -9.73 15.32
N ALA A 249 22.39 -10.87 14.72
CA ALA A 249 22.33 -10.99 13.27
C ALA A 249 21.44 -9.87 12.72
N MET A 250 22.02 -9.00 11.87
CA MET A 250 21.26 -7.95 11.20
C MET A 250 20.11 -8.59 10.44
N LYS A 251 18.87 -8.30 10.86
CA LYS A 251 17.68 -8.80 10.18
C LYS A 251 17.46 -8.00 8.89
N PRO A 252 17.30 -8.67 7.74
CA PRO A 252 17.08 -7.96 6.49
C PRO A 252 15.79 -7.11 6.55
N LEU A 253 15.75 -6.04 5.76
CA LEU A 253 14.60 -5.14 5.68
C LEU A 253 13.42 -5.79 4.93
N TRP A 254 13.75 -6.68 4.00
CA TRP A 254 12.81 -7.51 3.27
C TRP A 254 13.41 -8.89 3.02
N ARG A 255 12.55 -9.89 2.85
CA ARG A 255 12.92 -11.28 2.59
C ARG A 255 12.01 -11.87 1.53
N GLU A 256 12.46 -12.94 0.88
CA GLU A 256 11.54 -13.82 0.17
C GLU A 256 10.60 -14.49 1.16
N HIS A 257 9.31 -14.48 0.85
CA HIS A 257 8.30 -15.16 1.65
C HIS A 257 8.26 -16.64 1.28
N GLU A 258 7.94 -17.50 2.26
CA GLU A 258 7.84 -18.95 2.10
C GLU A 258 6.83 -19.37 1.01
N ASP A 259 5.76 -18.60 0.84
CA ASP A 259 4.75 -18.77 -0.21
C ASP A 259 5.12 -18.09 -1.55
N GLY A 260 6.36 -17.61 -1.68
CA GLY A 260 6.83 -16.79 -2.79
C GLY A 260 6.47 -15.32 -2.66
N GLY A 261 7.16 -14.47 -3.42
CA GLY A 261 7.03 -13.01 -3.32
C GLY A 261 7.93 -12.40 -2.25
N LEU A 262 7.64 -11.18 -1.83
CA LEU A 262 8.46 -10.42 -0.87
C LEU A 262 7.68 -10.01 0.37
N ALA A 263 8.30 -10.14 1.54
CA ALA A 263 7.79 -9.65 2.81
C ALA A 263 8.73 -8.58 3.39
N PHE A 264 8.16 -7.42 3.72
CA PHE A 264 8.88 -6.24 4.20
C PHE A 264 8.66 -6.04 5.70
N ARG A 265 9.74 -6.03 6.46
CA ARG A 265 9.71 -5.86 7.91
C ARG A 265 9.32 -4.42 8.29
N PRO A 266 8.48 -4.22 9.31
CA PRO A 266 8.24 -2.87 9.82
C PRO A 266 9.51 -2.27 10.42
N VAL A 267 9.84 -1.03 10.02
CA VAL A 267 10.93 -0.24 10.58
C VAL A 267 10.48 1.20 10.68
N ALA A 268 10.40 1.75 11.89
CA ALA A 268 9.91 3.10 12.13
C ALA A 268 10.73 4.14 11.31
N GLY A 269 10.03 5.10 10.72
CA GLY A 269 10.58 6.12 9.82
C GLY A 269 10.67 5.69 8.35
N ASN A 270 10.72 4.38 8.06
CA ASN A 270 10.82 3.88 6.69
C ASN A 270 9.44 3.72 6.03
N ALA A 271 9.44 3.62 4.71
CA ALA A 271 8.23 3.39 3.93
C ALA A 271 8.46 2.46 2.74
N ILE A 272 7.35 1.91 2.25
CA ILE A 272 7.30 1.17 0.98
C ILE A 272 6.41 1.96 0.03
N PHE A 273 6.86 2.12 -1.22
CA PHE A 273 6.11 2.75 -2.30
C PHE A 273 5.86 1.77 -3.43
N TRP A 274 4.66 1.80 -4.01
CA TRP A 274 4.33 1.06 -5.22
C TRP A 274 3.30 1.80 -6.08
N VAL A 275 3.28 1.49 -7.38
CA VAL A 275 2.36 2.08 -8.37
C VAL A 275 1.17 1.16 -8.56
N ASN A 276 -0.03 1.67 -8.31
CA ASN A 276 -1.27 0.89 -8.31
C ASN A 276 -1.90 0.71 -9.68
N LEU A 277 -1.69 1.66 -10.59
CA LEU A 277 -2.39 1.70 -11.88
C LEU A 277 -1.40 1.54 -13.04
N HIS A 278 -1.84 0.82 -14.07
CA HIS A 278 -1.23 0.87 -15.39
C HIS A 278 -1.48 2.23 -16.06
N ALA A 279 -0.71 2.55 -17.11
CA ALA A 279 -0.85 3.81 -17.84
C ALA A 279 -2.25 4.01 -18.47
N ASN A 280 -2.97 2.93 -18.75
CA ASN A 280 -4.36 2.97 -19.24
C ASN A 280 -5.40 3.18 -18.11
N GLY A 281 -4.96 3.37 -16.86
CA GLY A 281 -5.81 3.58 -15.70
C GLY A 281 -6.41 2.31 -15.06
N THR A 282 -6.14 1.13 -15.63
CA THR A 282 -6.56 -0.14 -15.01
C THR A 282 -5.65 -0.49 -13.82
N GLY A 283 -6.21 -1.16 -12.81
CA GLY A 283 -5.46 -1.61 -11.64
C GLY A 283 -4.43 -2.69 -11.97
N ASP A 284 -3.21 -2.54 -11.45
CA ASP A 284 -2.18 -3.57 -11.54
C ASP A 284 -2.46 -4.66 -10.50
N VAL A 285 -2.90 -5.83 -10.96
CA VAL A 285 -3.24 -6.95 -10.09
C VAL A 285 -2.04 -7.50 -9.32
N ARG A 286 -0.82 -7.22 -9.78
CA ARG A 286 0.42 -7.70 -9.14
C ARG A 286 0.73 -6.94 -7.85
N THR A 287 0.12 -5.77 -7.62
CA THR A 287 0.26 -5.01 -6.36
C THR A 287 -0.64 -5.53 -5.25
N ASN A 288 -1.25 -6.71 -5.44
CA ASN A 288 -1.94 -7.43 -4.39
C ASN A 288 -1.00 -7.58 -3.20
N HIS A 289 -1.46 -7.23 -2.01
CA HIS A 289 -0.64 -7.24 -0.81
C HIS A 289 -1.45 -7.47 0.46
N ALA A 290 -0.76 -7.81 1.54
CA ALA A 290 -1.35 -8.09 2.84
C ALA A 290 -0.50 -7.51 3.97
N GLY A 291 -1.14 -7.23 5.10
CA GLY A 291 -0.45 -7.07 6.38
C GLY A 291 -0.48 -8.41 7.11
N LEU A 292 0.67 -9.06 7.25
CA LEU A 292 0.76 -10.33 7.99
C LEU A 292 0.38 -10.12 9.46
N PRO A 293 -0.06 -11.18 10.16
CA PRO A 293 -0.38 -11.08 11.58
C PRO A 293 0.81 -10.59 12.41
N LEU A 294 0.53 -9.75 13.40
CA LEU A 294 1.51 -9.47 14.45
C LEU A 294 1.51 -10.63 15.44
N ASP A 295 2.68 -11.16 15.76
CA ASP A 295 2.79 -12.15 16.83
C ASP A 295 2.67 -11.44 18.19
N GLN A 296 3.43 -10.37 18.38
CA GLN A 296 3.49 -9.60 19.63
C GLN A 296 3.72 -8.11 19.34
N GLY A 297 3.32 -7.25 20.29
CA GLY A 297 3.62 -5.83 20.27
C GLY A 297 2.64 -4.97 19.49
N LEU A 298 3.15 -3.85 18.95
CA LEU A 298 2.37 -2.78 18.32
C LEU A 298 3.04 -2.31 17.03
N LYS A 299 2.26 -2.29 15.94
CA LYS A 299 2.65 -1.68 14.67
C LYS A 299 1.70 -0.55 14.35
N THR A 300 2.21 0.67 14.17
CA THR A 300 1.44 1.78 13.61
C THR A 300 2.08 2.22 12.31
N ALA A 301 1.28 2.43 11.27
CA ALA A 301 1.72 2.85 9.96
C ALA A 301 0.80 3.92 9.36
N MET A 302 1.25 4.62 8.34
CA MET A 302 0.55 5.68 7.62
C MET A 302 0.39 5.28 6.16
N ASN A 303 -0.86 5.16 5.73
CA ASN A 303 -1.25 5.05 4.34
C ASN A 303 -1.31 6.44 3.72
N ILE A 304 -0.69 6.61 2.55
CA ILE A 304 -0.80 7.80 1.72
C ILE A 304 -1.15 7.37 0.30
N TRP A 305 -2.29 7.80 -0.20
CA TRP A 305 -2.79 7.43 -1.52
C TRP A 305 -2.95 8.64 -2.43
N PRO A 306 -2.00 8.88 -3.34
CA PRO A 306 -2.18 9.79 -4.45
C PRO A 306 -3.40 9.42 -5.29
N ARG A 307 -4.26 10.39 -5.60
CA ARG A 307 -5.46 10.21 -6.43
C ARG A 307 -5.23 10.79 -7.82
N HIS A 308 -5.46 9.97 -8.84
CA HIS A 308 -5.46 10.38 -10.23
C HIS A 308 -6.91 10.56 -10.70
N TYR A 309 -7.24 11.75 -11.21
CA TYR A 309 -8.58 12.10 -11.69
C TYR A 309 -8.69 11.96 -13.20
N TYR A 310 -9.71 11.25 -13.69
CA TYR A 310 -9.98 11.11 -15.10
C TYR A 310 -10.86 12.27 -15.60
N PRO A 311 -10.57 12.82 -16.80
CA PRO A 311 -11.48 13.73 -17.46
C PRO A 311 -12.79 13.00 -17.80
N TYR A 312 -13.82 13.77 -18.12
CA TYR A 312 -15.07 13.24 -18.65
C TYR A 312 -14.85 12.58 -20.02
N GLU A 313 -15.51 11.45 -20.27
CA GLU A 313 -15.85 10.96 -21.62
C GLU A 313 -17.31 11.29 -21.92
#